data_AF-A0A395JHU7-F1
#
_entry.id   AF-A0A395JHU7-F1
#
_cell.length_a   1.000
_cell.length_b   1.000
_cell.length_c   1.000
_cell.angle_alpha   90.00
_cell.angle_beta   90.00
_cell.angle_gamma   90.00
#
_symmetry.space_group_name_H-M   'P 1'
#
loop_
_entity.id
_entity.type
_entity.pdbx_description
1 polymer ?
#
loop_
_entity_poly.entity_id
_entity_poly.type
_entity_poly.pdbx_seq_one_letter_code
_entity_poly.pdbx_strand_id
1 'polypeptide(L)'
;MQDTLIDQGVSLMLFGMGTVFVFLTILVFATSLMSKIVGRLAAPEVPKVTTNIPSTPSGSASTSMPSQQQLRAIEKAIAAHRQR
;
A
#
# COMPACT_ATOMS: atom_id res chain seq x y z
N MET A 1 10.32 32.36 -36.95
CA MET A 1 10.58 31.14 -37.78
C MET A 1 11.38 30.08 -37.03
N GLN A 2 11.95 30.33 -35.84
CA GLN A 2 12.67 29.33 -35.02
C GLN A 2 11.78 28.64 -33.95
N ASP A 3 10.52 29.07 -33.82
CA ASP A 3 9.57 28.57 -32.81
C ASP A 3 9.18 27.10 -33.01
N THR A 4 9.46 26.52 -34.18
CA THR A 4 8.91 25.23 -34.61
C THR A 4 9.63 24.01 -34.02
N LEU A 5 10.95 24.06 -33.86
CA LEU A 5 11.73 22.89 -33.46
C LEU A 5 11.61 22.59 -31.96
N ILE A 6 11.64 23.64 -31.14
CA ILE A 6 11.48 23.50 -29.69
C ILE A 6 10.04 23.07 -29.36
N ASP A 7 9.05 23.63 -30.04
CA ASP A 7 7.64 23.30 -29.85
C ASP A 7 7.33 21.85 -30.28
N GLN A 8 7.95 21.41 -31.39
CA GLN A 8 7.85 20.02 -31.84
C GLN A 8 8.56 19.05 -30.89
N GLY A 9 9.72 19.43 -30.32
CA GLY A 9 10.42 18.66 -29.31
C GLY A 9 9.63 18.52 -28.00
N VAL A 10 9.01 19.60 -27.53
CA VAL A 10 8.13 19.60 -26.35
C VAL A 10 6.88 18.76 -26.60
N SER A 11 6.25 18.91 -27.77
CA SER A 11 5.11 18.10 -28.18
C SER A 11 5.46 16.61 -28.19
N LEU A 12 6.62 16.25 -28.74
CA LEU A 12 7.09 14.87 -28.79
C LEU A 12 7.42 14.32 -27.40
N MET A 13 8.04 15.12 -26.53
CA MET A 13 8.33 14.73 -25.15
C MET A 13 7.05 14.54 -24.35
N LEU A 14 6.05 15.42 -24.51
CA LEU A 14 4.76 15.31 -23.86
C LEU A 14 4.01 14.05 -24.33
N PHE A 15 4.05 13.75 -25.63
CA PHE A 15 3.45 12.54 -26.18
C PHE A 15 4.18 11.27 -25.70
N GLY A 16 5.51 11.24 -25.79
CA GLY A 16 6.31 10.09 -25.41
C GLY A 16 6.25 9.80 -23.91
N MET A 17 6.53 10.79 -23.07
CA MET A 17 6.46 10.62 -21.61
C MET A 17 5.02 10.47 -21.11
N GLY A 18 4.06 11.18 -21.70
CA GLY A 18 2.65 11.08 -21.33
C GLY A 18 2.04 9.71 -21.61
N THR A 19 2.30 9.15 -22.80
CA THR A 19 1.81 7.80 -23.16
C THR A 19 2.40 6.72 -22.26
N VAL A 20 3.70 6.79 -21.98
CA VAL A 20 4.37 5.86 -21.04
C VAL A 20 3.80 6.01 -19.64
N PHE A 21 3.60 7.24 -19.15
CA PHE A 21 3.01 7.49 -17.84
C PHE A 21 1.59 6.92 -17.72
N VAL A 22 0.74 7.16 -18.72
CA VAL A 22 -0.63 6.60 -18.77
C VAL A 22 -0.59 5.08 -18.82
N PHE A 23 0.29 4.51 -19.65
CA PHE A 23 0.45 3.06 -19.75
C PHE A 23 0.88 2.44 -18.42
N LEU A 24 1.90 2.99 -17.75
CA LEU A 24 2.32 2.53 -16.43
C LEU A 24 1.23 2.70 -15.38
N THR A 25 0.49 3.82 -15.40
CA THR A 25 -0.63 4.05 -14.48
C THR A 25 -1.70 2.97 -14.63
N ILE A 26 -2.05 2.62 -15.87
CA ILE A 26 -2.98 1.51 -16.16
C ILE A 26 -2.43 0.19 -15.66
N LEU A 27 -1.14 -0.11 -15.89
CA LEU A 27 -0.48 -1.32 -15.42
C LEU A 27 -0.46 -1.43 -13.89
N VAL A 28 -0.19 -0.33 -13.19
CA VAL A 28 -0.23 -0.26 -11.72
C VAL A 28 -1.64 -0.52 -11.22
N PHE A 29 -2.66 0.04 -11.89
CA PHE A 29 -4.05 -0.20 -11.54
C PHE A 29 -4.45 -1.66 -11.77
N ALA A 30 -4.03 -2.25 -12.90
CA ALA A 30 -4.27 -3.65 -13.24
C ALA A 30 -3.61 -4.60 -12.24
N THR A 31 -2.35 -4.36 -11.88
CA THR A 31 -1.64 -5.15 -10.86
C THR A 31 -2.21 -4.94 -9.46
N SER A 32 -2.66 -3.74 -9.11
CA SER A 32 -3.38 -3.49 -7.85
C SER A 32 -4.73 -4.21 -7.82
N LEU A 33 -5.44 -4.24 -8.94
CA LEU A 33 -6.68 -5.00 -9.08
C LEU A 33 -6.40 -6.49 -8.95
N MET A 34 -5.36 -7.02 -9.60
CA MET A 34 -4.91 -8.40 -9.43
C MET A 34 -4.58 -8.69 -7.96
N SER A 35 -3.86 -7.81 -7.26
CA SER A 35 -3.56 -7.96 -5.83
C SER A 35 -4.83 -8.00 -4.98
N LYS A 36 -5.82 -7.14 -5.27
CA LYS A 36 -7.13 -7.14 -4.59
C LYS A 36 -7.95 -8.40 -4.90
N ILE A 37 -7.98 -8.83 -6.16
CA ILE A 37 -8.69 -10.01 -6.63
C ILE A 37 -8.06 -11.25 -5.99
N VAL A 38 -6.74 -11.37 -6.01
CA VAL A 38 -6.00 -12.46 -5.35
C VAL A 38 -6.27 -12.43 -3.85
N GLY A 39 -6.18 -11.29 -3.17
CA GLY A 39 -6.52 -11.21 -1.73
C GLY A 39 -7.99 -11.52 -1.41
N ARG A 40 -8.90 -11.41 -2.38
CA ARG A 40 -10.34 -11.71 -2.23
C ARG A 40 -10.71 -13.15 -2.62
N LEU A 41 -10.12 -13.70 -3.68
CA LEU A 41 -10.39 -15.06 -4.18
C LEU A 41 -9.43 -16.10 -3.61
N ALA A 42 -8.14 -15.78 -3.55
CA ALA A 42 -7.16 -16.54 -2.78
C ALA A 42 -7.11 -15.96 -1.38
N ALA A 43 -8.26 -15.97 -0.67
CA ALA A 43 -8.26 -15.86 0.77
C ALA A 43 -7.24 -16.90 1.25
N PRO A 44 -6.07 -16.49 1.76
CA PRO A 44 -5.29 -17.45 2.49
C PRO A 44 -6.19 -17.84 3.66
N GLU A 45 -6.31 -19.13 3.93
CA GLU A 45 -6.60 -19.59 5.27
C GLU A 45 -5.44 -19.12 6.19
N VAL A 46 -5.24 -17.82 6.34
CA VAL A 46 -4.66 -17.28 7.55
C VAL A 46 -5.72 -17.64 8.59
N PRO A 47 -5.38 -18.39 9.65
CA PRO A 47 -6.33 -18.71 10.69
C PRO A 47 -7.02 -17.41 11.09
N LYS A 48 -8.31 -17.32 10.75
CA LYS A 48 -9.16 -16.25 11.21
C LYS A 48 -9.19 -16.47 12.71
N VAL A 49 -8.32 -15.77 13.44
CA VAL A 49 -8.46 -15.63 14.88
C VAL A 49 -9.74 -14.83 15.04
N THR A 50 -10.85 -15.57 15.05
CA THR A 50 -12.16 -15.09 15.45
C THR A 50 -12.01 -14.73 16.91
N THR A 51 -11.60 -13.51 17.19
CA THR A 51 -11.97 -12.89 18.44
C THR A 51 -13.11 -11.95 18.11
N ASN A 52 -14.32 -12.38 18.45
CA ASN A 52 -15.48 -11.52 18.57
C ASN A 52 -15.10 -10.34 19.48
N ILE A 53 -14.81 -9.17 18.91
CA ILE A 53 -14.71 -7.91 19.65
C ILE A 53 -15.47 -6.85 18.84
N PRO A 54 -16.34 -6.03 19.46
CA PRO A 54 -17.21 -5.11 18.75
C PRO A 54 -16.45 -4.08 17.90
N SER A 55 -17.02 -3.78 16.74
CA SER A 55 -16.53 -2.89 15.68
C SER A 55 -15.95 -1.56 16.16
N THR A 56 -14.78 -1.19 15.63
CA THR A 56 -14.35 0.22 15.45
C THR A 56 -13.45 0.31 14.21
N PRO A 57 -13.46 1.44 13.48
CA PRO A 57 -13.03 1.49 12.09
C PRO A 57 -11.51 1.39 11.99
N SER A 58 -11.04 0.43 11.20
CA SER A 58 -9.62 0.28 10.86
C SER A 58 -9.26 1.32 9.81
N GLY A 59 -8.69 2.43 10.27
CA GLY A 59 -8.20 3.54 9.47
C GLY A 59 -6.73 3.81 9.75
N SER A 60 -5.93 3.60 8.72
CA SER A 60 -4.61 4.18 8.47
C SER A 60 -3.41 3.61 9.22
N ALA A 61 -2.49 3.08 8.42
CA ALA A 61 -1.07 3.24 8.65
C ALA A 61 -0.76 4.71 8.96
N SER A 62 -0.10 4.95 10.08
CA SER A 62 0.66 6.17 10.31
C SER A 62 1.85 5.83 11.20
N THR A 63 3.02 5.92 10.59
CA THR A 63 4.31 6.22 11.18
C THR A 63 4.21 6.95 12.53
N SER A 64 5.08 6.53 13.45
CA SER A 64 5.60 7.22 14.64
C SER A 64 4.72 7.43 15.88
N MET A 65 3.96 6.42 16.31
CA MET A 65 3.73 6.16 17.75
C MET A 65 3.44 4.66 17.97
N PRO A 66 4.06 3.99 18.96
CA PRO A 66 3.70 2.63 19.33
C PRO A 66 2.21 2.58 19.72
N SER A 67 1.44 1.73 19.04
CA SER A 67 0.04 1.51 19.40
C SER A 67 -0.05 0.91 20.82
N GLN A 68 -1.12 1.19 21.56
CA GLN A 68 -1.28 0.69 22.93
C GLN A 68 -1.19 -0.85 23.01
N GLN A 69 -1.56 -1.54 21.93
CA GLN A 69 -1.41 -2.99 21.78
C GLN A 69 0.06 -3.42 21.71
N GLN A 70 0.92 -2.67 21.03
CA GLN A 70 2.37 -2.95 20.97
C GLN A 70 3.03 -2.75 22.33
N LEU A 71 2.67 -1.69 23.08
CA LEU A 71 3.22 -1.46 24.43
C LEU A 71 2.88 -2.62 25.39
N ARG A 72 1.63 -3.12 25.37
CA ARG A 72 1.23 -4.28 26.18
C ARG A 72 1.94 -5.57 25.77
N ALA A 73 2.19 -5.76 24.47
CA ALA A 73 2.93 -6.91 23.97
C ALA A 73 4.40 -6.88 24.44
N ILE A 74 5.02 -5.69 24.43
CA ILE A 74 6.38 -5.49 24.93
C ILE A 74 6.44 -5.71 26.45
N GLU A 75 5.50 -5.16 27.22
CA GLU A 75 5.43 -5.37 28.67
C GLU A 75 5.31 -6.86 29.03
N LYS A 76 4.43 -7.59 28.34
CA LYS A 76 4.26 -9.04 28.53
C LYS A 76 5.53 -9.82 28.18
N ALA A 77 6.23 -9.45 27.12
CA ALA A 77 7.50 -10.06 26.74
C ALA A 77 8.59 -9.82 27.79
N ILE A 78 8.68 -8.60 28.35
CA ILE A 78 9.64 -8.26 29.41
C ILE A 78 9.33 -9.03 30.71
N ALA A 79 8.06 -9.09 31.10
CA ALA A 79 7.63 -9.83 32.28
C ALA A 79 7.97 -11.33 32.17
N ALA A 80 7.76 -11.93 30.99
CA ALA A 80 8.11 -13.32 30.72
C ALA A 80 9.61 -13.58 30.74
N HIS A 81 10.43 -12.61 30.31
CA HIS A 81 11.88 -12.76 30.32
C HIS A 81 12.48 -12.66 31.73
N ARG A 82 11.89 -11.83 32.60
CA ARG A 82 12.33 -11.66 34.00
C ARG A 82 12.02 -12.88 34.88
N GLN A 83 11.06 -13.69 34.48
CA GLN A 83 10.68 -14.95 35.17
C GLN A 83 11.52 -16.16 34.71
N ARG A 84 12.47 -15.94 33.79
CA ARG A 84 13.37 -16.94 33.25
C ARG A 84 14.79 -16.72 33.77
#